data_AF-A0A7S2BVC8-F1
#
_entry.id   AF-A0A7S2BVC8-F1
#
_cell.length_a   1.000
_cell.length_b   1.000
_cell.length_c   1.000
_cell.angle_alpha   90.00
_cell.angle_beta   90.00
_cell.angle_gamma   90.00
#
_symmetry.space_group_name_H-M   'P 1'
#
loop_
_entity.id
_entity.type
_entity.pdbx_description
1 polymer ?
#
loop_
_entity_poly.entity_id
_entity_poly.type
_entity_poly.pdbx_seq_one_letter_code
_entity_poly.pdbx_strand_id
1 'polypeptide(L)'
;SDAAQGAQENAVRGSRTSVQLWRVAEVLADEGRKKLQVTEILDRPLARPMLDCAQVYIIAAASALWIWVGSHASQAERQKSMLYAQSFLQGKKRPTWTPIMRVVEGHEPTLFTCHFTNWHAPAAVRTGGLNDIVASMVSSPEALAAQAAARAQAAARLVKLNGVDAGIPQGEL
;
A
#
# COMPACT_ATOMS: atom_id res chain seq x y z
N SER A 1 -9.06 -50.06 -17.17
CA SER A 1 -8.50 -48.86 -17.83
C SER A 1 -9.37 -47.65 -17.51
N ASP A 2 -9.53 -47.32 -16.22
CA ASP A 2 -10.61 -46.40 -15.78
C ASP A 2 -10.20 -45.46 -14.63
N ALA A 3 -8.90 -45.22 -14.46
CA ALA A 3 -8.36 -44.39 -13.37
C ALA A 3 -7.69 -43.09 -13.84
N ALA A 4 -7.76 -42.76 -15.14
CA ALA A 4 -7.03 -41.64 -15.72
C ALA A 4 -7.89 -40.43 -16.12
N GLN A 5 -9.23 -40.51 -15.99
CA GLN A 5 -10.13 -39.43 -16.43
C GLN A 5 -10.69 -38.55 -15.30
N GLY A 6 -10.52 -38.92 -14.02
CA GLY A 6 -11.06 -38.14 -12.89
C GLY A 6 -10.16 -37.03 -12.33
N ALA A 7 -8.90 -36.93 -12.75
CA ALA A 7 -7.92 -36.02 -12.15
C ALA A 7 -7.79 -34.66 -12.87
N GLN A 8 -8.41 -34.49 -14.04
CA GLN A 8 -8.21 -33.32 -14.89
C GLN A 8 -9.32 -32.25 -14.75
N GLU A 9 -10.39 -32.52 -14.00
CA GLU A 9 -11.57 -31.63 -13.96
C GLU A 9 -11.53 -30.60 -12.82
N ASN A 10 -10.52 -30.65 -11.96
CA ASN A 10 -10.44 -29.79 -10.77
C ASN A 10 -9.52 -28.56 -10.91
N ALA A 11 -8.95 -28.30 -12.09
CA ALA A 11 -8.04 -27.18 -12.33
C ALA A 11 -8.69 -25.94 -12.98
N VAL A 12 -9.99 -26.00 -13.31
CA VAL A 12 -10.72 -24.90 -14.01
C VAL A 12 -11.69 -24.18 -13.07
N ARG A 13 -11.36 -24.07 -11.78
CA ARG A 13 -12.16 -23.26 -10.84
C ARG A 13 -11.28 -22.52 -9.84
N GLY A 14 -10.75 -21.37 -10.29
CA GLY A 14 -10.54 -20.24 -9.40
C GLY A 14 -9.11 -19.78 -9.13
N SER A 15 -8.25 -19.61 -10.14
CA SER A 15 -7.18 -18.61 -10.02
C SER A 15 -7.80 -17.22 -10.17
N ARG A 16 -8.54 -16.77 -9.14
CA ARG A 16 -8.75 -15.33 -8.95
C ARG A 16 -7.37 -14.77 -8.67
N THR A 17 -6.87 -13.91 -9.56
CA THR A 17 -5.60 -13.21 -9.39
C THR A 17 -5.63 -12.46 -8.06
N SER A 18 -4.96 -13.01 -7.04
CA SER A 18 -5.00 -12.45 -5.70
C SER A 18 -4.21 -11.14 -5.68
N VAL A 19 -4.89 -10.05 -5.39
CA VAL A 19 -4.24 -8.75 -5.18
C VAL A 19 -3.71 -8.74 -3.75
N GLN A 20 -2.40 -8.47 -3.61
CA GLN A 20 -1.76 -8.31 -2.30
C GLN A 20 -1.50 -6.83 -2.03
N LEU A 21 -1.68 -6.39 -0.78
CA LEU A 21 -1.43 -5.03 -0.33
C LEU A 21 -0.38 -5.06 0.79
N TRP A 22 0.66 -4.25 0.65
CA TRP A 22 1.74 -4.10 1.61
C TRP A 22 1.85 -2.63 1.99
N ARG A 23 2.06 -2.35 3.27
CA ARG A 23 2.35 -1.02 3.78
C ARG A 23 3.84 -0.90 4.04
N VAL A 24 4.43 0.21 3.62
CA VAL A 24 5.79 0.64 3.94
C VAL A 24 5.67 1.85 4.88
N ALA A 25 6.09 1.68 6.12
CA ALA A 25 5.96 2.70 7.16
C ALA A 25 7.23 2.86 7.97
N GLU A 26 7.57 4.09 8.33
CA GLU A 26 8.62 4.39 9.31
C GLU A 26 8.08 4.18 10.74
N VAL A 27 8.73 3.29 11.49
CA VAL A 27 8.39 2.94 12.87
C VAL A 27 9.56 3.25 13.80
N LEU A 28 9.26 3.66 15.03
CA LEU A 28 10.28 3.80 16.06
C LEU A 28 10.70 2.41 16.53
N ALA A 29 12.00 2.13 16.48
CA ALA A 29 12.57 0.94 17.08
C ALA A 29 12.93 1.21 18.55
N ASP A 30 13.22 0.15 19.30
CA ASP A 30 13.43 0.18 20.76
C ASP A 30 14.56 1.14 21.22
N GLU A 31 15.51 1.44 20.33
CA GLU A 31 16.63 2.36 20.59
C GLU A 31 16.32 3.83 20.22
N GLY A 32 15.06 4.17 19.92
CA GLY A 32 14.67 5.51 19.42
C GLY A 32 15.09 5.80 17.98
N ARG A 33 15.83 4.87 17.35
CA ARG A 33 16.14 4.92 15.92
C ARG A 33 14.89 4.66 15.09
N LYS A 34 14.76 5.37 13.97
CA LYS A 34 13.71 5.10 13.00
C LYS A 34 14.08 3.90 12.13
N LYS A 35 13.15 2.97 11.95
CA LYS A 35 13.28 1.80 11.07
C LYS A 35 12.13 1.78 10.08
N LEU A 36 12.39 1.36 8.86
CA LEU A 36 11.32 1.10 7.90
C LEU A 36 10.82 -0.33 8.07
N GLN A 37 9.51 -0.46 8.25
CA GLN A 37 8.82 -1.72 8.37
C GLN A 37 7.89 -1.91 7.16
N VAL A 38 7.92 -3.11 6.60
CA VAL A 38 7.04 -3.49 5.51
C VAL A 38 6.10 -4.58 6.02
N THR A 39 4.80 -4.30 6.04
CA THR A 39 3.78 -5.19 6.61
C THR A 39 2.73 -5.53 5.57
N GLU A 40 2.42 -6.82 5.38
CA GLU A 40 1.29 -7.23 4.53
C GLU A 40 -0.04 -6.90 5.24
N ILE A 41 -0.97 -6.31 4.50
CA ILE A 41 -2.36 -6.09 4.94
C ILE A 41 -3.19 -7.22 4.35
N LEU A 42 -3.84 -8.00 5.20
CA LEU A 42 -4.60 -9.20 4.80
C LEU A 42 -6.09 -8.92 4.58
N ASP A 43 -6.60 -7.75 4.99
CA ASP A 43 -8.00 -7.37 4.84
C ASP A 43 -8.43 -7.31 3.37
N ARG A 44 -9.54 -7.97 3.03
CA ARG A 44 -10.12 -8.00 1.69
C ARG A 44 -11.65 -7.85 1.76
N PRO A 45 -12.29 -7.25 0.73
CA PRO A 45 -11.71 -6.62 -0.45
C PRO A 45 -10.93 -5.34 -0.13
N LEU A 46 -10.03 -4.92 -1.02
CA LEU A 46 -9.28 -3.67 -0.80
C LEU A 46 -10.22 -2.47 -0.87
N ALA A 47 -10.09 -1.53 0.06
CA ALA A 47 -10.88 -0.30 0.08
C ALA A 47 -9.99 0.94 0.27
N ARG A 48 -10.41 2.10 -0.25
CA ARG A 48 -9.66 3.37 -0.16
C ARG A 48 -9.18 3.72 1.26
N PRO A 49 -9.96 3.50 2.34
CA PRO A 49 -9.52 3.81 3.71
C PRO A 49 -8.34 2.99 4.22
N MET A 50 -7.95 1.92 3.53
CA MET A 50 -6.73 1.15 3.87
C MET A 50 -5.43 1.91 3.54
N LEU A 51 -5.52 2.98 2.73
CA LEU A 51 -4.40 3.80 2.30
C LEU A 51 -4.33 5.10 3.12
N ASP A 52 -3.41 5.16 4.08
CA ASP A 52 -3.11 6.34 4.89
C ASP A 52 -2.20 7.32 4.11
N CYS A 53 -2.62 8.58 4.03
CA CYS A 53 -1.86 9.69 3.44
C CYS A 53 -0.43 9.86 3.99
N ALA A 54 -0.14 9.37 5.20
CA ALA A 54 1.17 9.47 5.83
C ALA A 54 2.12 8.33 5.46
N GLN A 55 1.72 7.38 4.63
CA GLN A 55 2.47 6.15 4.36
C GLN A 55 2.53 5.82 2.86
N VAL A 56 3.35 4.82 2.52
CA VAL A 56 3.46 4.30 1.14
C VAL A 56 2.94 2.87 1.12
N TYR A 57 2.28 2.50 0.03
CA TYR A 57 1.68 1.18 -0.13
C TYR A 57 2.11 0.53 -1.45
N ILE A 58 2.34 -0.77 -1.41
CA ILE A 58 2.70 -1.58 -2.57
C ILE A 58 1.57 -2.57 -2.84
N ILE A 59 1.01 -2.51 -4.04
CA ILE A 59 -0.03 -3.43 -4.50
C ILE A 59 0.58 -4.37 -5.52
N ALA A 60 0.55 -5.67 -5.21
CA ALA A 60 0.99 -6.70 -6.13
C ALA A 60 -0.24 -7.30 -6.85
N ALA A 61 -0.52 -6.82 -8.06
CA ALA A 61 -1.54 -7.36 -8.94
C ALA A 61 -0.92 -8.27 -10.01
N ALA A 62 -1.72 -9.03 -10.77
CA ALA A 62 -1.17 -9.89 -11.83
C ALA A 62 -0.51 -9.10 -12.97
N SER A 63 -1.04 -7.92 -13.29
CA SER A 63 -0.57 -7.08 -14.40
C SER A 63 0.63 -6.20 -14.05
N ALA A 64 0.77 -5.79 -12.79
CA ALA A 64 1.76 -4.81 -12.36
C ALA A 64 2.02 -4.84 -10.85
N LEU A 65 3.13 -4.22 -10.45
CA LEU A 65 3.29 -3.70 -9.09
C LEU A 65 2.94 -2.22 -9.08
N TRP A 66 2.09 -1.80 -8.15
CA TRP A 66 1.76 -0.40 -7.96
C TRP A 66 2.37 0.10 -6.65
N ILE A 67 2.97 1.28 -6.67
CA ILE A 67 3.44 1.98 -5.48
C ILE A 67 2.57 3.21 -5.29
N TRP A 68 1.63 3.17 -4.36
CA TRP A 68 0.83 4.33 -3.99
C TRP A 68 1.55 5.14 -2.91
N VAL A 69 1.75 6.42 -3.17
CA VAL A 69 2.49 7.34 -2.29
C VAL A 69 1.52 8.32 -1.67
N GLY A 70 1.36 8.24 -0.34
CA GLY A 70 0.60 9.20 0.42
C GLY A 70 1.21 10.61 0.35
N SER A 71 0.36 11.62 0.33
CA SER A 71 0.74 13.03 0.24
C SER A 71 1.71 13.47 1.36
N HIS A 72 1.59 12.87 2.55
CA HIS A 72 2.39 13.13 3.74
C HIS A 72 3.43 12.05 4.04
N ALA A 73 3.62 11.07 3.15
CA ALA A 73 4.63 10.04 3.32
C ALA A 73 6.04 10.65 3.34
N SER A 74 6.91 10.15 4.20
CA SER A 74 8.29 10.61 4.35
C SER A 74 9.15 10.28 3.12
N GLN A 75 10.25 11.02 2.92
CA GLN A 75 11.19 10.74 1.84
C GLN A 75 11.80 9.34 1.94
N ALA A 76 12.06 8.86 3.16
CA ALA A 76 12.61 7.55 3.41
C ALA A 76 11.66 6.42 2.97
N GLU A 77 10.36 6.54 3.29
CA GLU A 77 9.34 5.58 2.83
C GLU A 77 9.23 5.58 1.30
N ARG A 78 9.21 6.77 0.67
CA ARG A 78 9.15 6.91 -0.79
C ARG A 78 10.33 6.21 -1.47
N GLN A 79 11.56 6.46 -1.02
CA GLN A 79 12.77 5.88 -1.62
C GLN A 79 12.81 4.35 -1.42
N LYS A 80 12.59 3.87 -0.19
CA LYS A 80 12.68 2.44 0.09
C LYS A 80 11.53 1.64 -0.50
N SER A 81 10.35 2.23 -0.72
CA SER A 81 9.26 1.54 -1.40
C SER A 81 9.62 1.08 -2.82
N MET A 82 10.39 1.89 -3.55
CA MET A 82 10.87 1.55 -4.89
C MET A 82 11.87 0.38 -4.83
N LEU A 83 12.83 0.45 -3.91
CA LEU A 83 13.80 -0.64 -3.70
C LEU A 83 13.08 -1.94 -3.31
N TYR A 84 12.11 -1.85 -2.40
CA TYR A 84 11.33 -3.01 -1.98
C TYR A 84 10.52 -3.60 -3.14
N ALA A 85 9.89 -2.77 -3.99
CA ALA A 85 9.17 -3.24 -5.16
C ALA A 85 10.09 -3.95 -6.17
N GLN A 86 11.31 -3.45 -6.38
CA GLN A 86 12.32 -4.10 -7.22
C GLN A 86 12.74 -5.46 -6.63
N SER A 87 13.05 -5.52 -5.34
CA SER A 87 13.38 -6.77 -4.64
C SER A 87 12.21 -7.76 -4.64
N PHE A 88 10.97 -7.26 -4.56
CA PHE A 88 9.77 -8.10 -4.62
C PHE A 88 9.65 -8.84 -5.95
N LEU A 89 9.99 -8.20 -7.08
CA LEU A 89 10.01 -8.86 -8.39
C LEU A 89 11.00 -10.02 -8.42
N GLN A 90 12.20 -9.79 -7.89
CA GLN A 90 13.26 -10.80 -7.83
C GLN A 90 12.87 -11.97 -6.90
N GLY A 91 12.35 -11.67 -5.71
CA GLY A 91 12.03 -12.68 -4.69
C GLY A 91 10.82 -13.55 -5.01
N LYS A 92 9.75 -13.00 -5.62
CA LYS A 92 8.52 -13.76 -5.92
C LYS A 92 8.51 -14.43 -7.30
N LYS A 93 9.65 -14.54 -7.98
CA LYS A 93 9.77 -15.09 -9.34
C LYS A 93 8.78 -14.46 -10.33
N ARG A 94 8.48 -13.17 -10.16
CA ARG A 94 7.66 -12.45 -11.13
C ARG A 94 8.51 -12.17 -12.38
N PRO A 95 7.90 -12.09 -13.57
CA PRO A 95 8.65 -11.70 -14.75
C PRO A 95 9.35 -10.36 -14.53
N THR A 96 10.62 -10.27 -14.93
CA THR A 96 11.44 -9.05 -14.73
C THR A 96 10.90 -7.85 -15.50
N TRP A 97 10.11 -8.08 -16.55
CA TRP A 97 9.40 -7.05 -17.32
C TRP A 97 8.06 -6.63 -16.70
N THR A 98 7.71 -7.13 -15.51
CA THR A 98 6.49 -6.67 -14.81
C THR A 98 6.64 -5.20 -14.49
N PRO A 99 5.74 -4.32 -14.95
CA PRO A 99 5.86 -2.90 -14.72
C PRO A 99 5.70 -2.56 -13.22
N ILE A 100 6.55 -1.64 -12.74
CA ILE A 100 6.39 -0.97 -11.45
C ILE A 100 5.84 0.43 -11.73
N MET A 101 4.63 0.71 -11.28
CA MET A 101 3.94 1.99 -11.51
C MET A 101 3.81 2.78 -10.21
N ARG A 102 4.35 3.99 -10.18
CA ARG A 102 4.16 4.92 -9.06
C ARG A 102 2.86 5.70 -9.24
N VAL A 103 2.07 5.76 -8.18
CA VAL A 103 0.80 6.49 -8.08
C VAL A 103 0.88 7.43 -6.90
N VAL A 104 0.42 8.66 -7.05
CA VAL A 104 0.39 9.67 -5.99
C VAL A 104 -1.04 9.86 -5.51
N GLU A 105 -1.23 10.01 -4.20
CA GLU A 105 -2.54 10.33 -3.61
C GLU A 105 -3.24 11.48 -4.34
N GLY A 106 -4.53 11.29 -4.66
CA GLY A 106 -5.36 12.27 -5.36
C GLY A 106 -5.19 12.29 -6.89
N HIS A 107 -4.21 11.55 -7.42
CA HIS A 107 -3.95 11.41 -8.86
C HIS A 107 -3.93 9.93 -9.28
N GLU A 108 -4.83 9.12 -8.71
CA GLU A 108 -4.89 7.70 -8.99
C GLU A 108 -5.51 7.39 -10.37
N PRO A 109 -4.82 6.66 -11.27
CA PRO A 109 -5.38 6.27 -12.55
C PRO A 109 -6.46 5.20 -12.39
N THR A 110 -7.41 5.11 -13.33
CA THR A 110 -8.51 4.13 -13.29
C THR A 110 -8.03 2.68 -13.15
N LEU A 111 -6.90 2.34 -13.79
CA LEU A 111 -6.27 1.02 -13.69
C LEU A 111 -5.75 0.70 -12.28
N PHE A 112 -5.44 1.72 -11.48
CA PHE A 112 -5.09 1.52 -10.07
C PHE A 112 -6.36 1.37 -9.23
N THR A 113 -7.32 2.28 -9.41
CA THR A 113 -8.53 2.33 -8.57
C THR A 113 -9.42 1.10 -8.77
N CYS A 114 -9.34 0.41 -9.91
CA CYS A 114 -10.09 -0.82 -10.16
C CYS A 114 -9.68 -2.00 -9.25
N HIS A 115 -8.55 -1.90 -8.55
CA HIS A 115 -8.16 -2.89 -7.53
C HIS A 115 -8.91 -2.74 -6.21
N PHE A 116 -9.67 -1.66 -6.03
CA PHE A 116 -10.38 -1.32 -4.81
C PHE A 116 -11.89 -1.34 -5.01
N THR A 117 -12.63 -1.80 -4.00
CA THR A 117 -14.09 -1.69 -3.96
C THR A 117 -14.53 -0.30 -3.56
N ASN A 118 -15.60 0.18 -4.19
CA ASN A 118 -16.26 1.44 -3.83
C ASN A 118 -15.29 2.64 -3.79
N TRP A 119 -14.36 2.71 -4.75
CA TRP A 119 -13.43 3.83 -4.85
C TRP A 119 -14.17 5.11 -5.23
N HIS A 120 -14.33 6.01 -4.28
CA HIS A 120 -14.79 7.36 -4.52
C HIS A 120 -13.58 8.23 -4.80
N ALA A 121 -13.40 8.65 -6.06
CA ALA A 121 -12.40 9.66 -6.35
C ALA A 121 -12.73 10.91 -5.52
N PRO A 122 -11.74 11.53 -4.82
CA PRO A 122 -11.98 12.86 -4.28
C PRO A 122 -12.45 13.73 -5.45
N ALA A 123 -13.56 14.45 -5.26
CA ALA A 123 -14.13 15.30 -6.30
C ALA A 123 -12.98 16.09 -6.91
N ALA A 124 -12.69 15.85 -8.19
CA ALA A 124 -11.59 16.52 -8.87
C ALA A 124 -11.72 17.99 -8.53
N VAL A 125 -10.70 18.57 -7.90
CA VAL A 125 -10.60 20.02 -7.75
C VAL A 125 -10.66 20.52 -9.19
N ARG A 126 -11.85 20.96 -9.59
CA ARG A 126 -12.02 21.81 -10.75
C ARG A 126 -11.01 22.91 -10.49
N THR A 127 -10.13 23.15 -11.45
CA THR A 127 -9.18 24.26 -11.47
C THR A 127 -9.94 25.58 -11.24
N GLY A 128 -10.22 25.86 -9.97
CA GLY A 128 -10.79 27.06 -9.40
C GLY A 128 -9.63 27.95 -8.99
N GLY A 129 -9.79 29.25 -9.23
CA GLY A 129 -8.70 30.22 -9.30
C GLY A 129 -7.83 30.36 -8.04
N LEU A 130 -6.89 31.30 -8.15
CA LEU A 130 -5.81 31.62 -7.19
C LEU A 130 -6.19 31.56 -5.69
N ASN A 131 -7.45 31.80 -5.33
CA ASN A 131 -7.95 31.80 -3.96
C ASN A 131 -7.97 30.40 -3.31
N ASP A 132 -8.14 29.32 -4.08
CA ASP A 132 -8.18 27.94 -3.54
C ASP A 132 -6.78 27.44 -3.14
N ILE A 133 -5.72 27.96 -3.77
CA ILE A 133 -4.33 27.66 -3.43
C ILE A 133 -3.98 28.23 -2.04
N VAL A 134 -4.50 29.41 -1.71
CA VAL A 134 -4.25 30.07 -0.43
C VAL A 134 -4.90 29.30 0.72
N ALA A 135 -6.11 28.75 0.51
CA ALA A 135 -6.80 27.92 1.50
C ALA A 135 -6.03 26.62 1.83
N SER A 136 -5.34 26.04 0.84
CA SER A 136 -4.51 24.83 1.05
C SER A 136 -3.20 25.09 1.83
N MET A 137 -2.72 26.34 1.91
CA MET A 137 -1.44 26.67 2.56
C MET A 137 -1.58 26.98 4.06
N VAL A 138 -2.80 27.19 4.57
CA VAL A 138 -3.05 27.51 5.98
C VAL A 138 -3.76 26.34 6.67
N SER A 139 -3.01 25.28 6.97
CA SER A 139 -3.47 24.31 7.97
C SER A 139 -3.42 24.97 9.35
N SER A 140 -4.58 25.09 10.01
CA SER A 140 -4.66 25.57 11.40
C SER A 140 -3.78 24.71 12.33
N PRO A 141 -3.09 25.28 13.34
CA PRO A 141 -2.33 24.52 14.33
C PRO A 141 -3.13 23.39 15.00
N GLU A 142 -4.45 23.58 15.12
CA GLU A 142 -5.39 22.58 15.64
C GLU A 142 -5.52 21.37 14.70
N ALA A 143 -5.57 21.59 13.38
CA ALA A 143 -5.66 20.52 12.40
C ALA A 143 -4.38 19.67 12.38
N LEU A 144 -3.20 20.31 12.56
CA LEU A 144 -1.93 19.61 12.69
C LEU A 144 -1.89 18.76 13.97
N ALA A 145 -2.39 19.29 15.09
CA ALA A 145 -2.49 18.56 16.35
C ALA A 145 -3.48 17.38 16.27
N ALA A 146 -4.62 17.56 15.61
CA ALA A 146 -5.60 16.49 15.36
C ALA A 146 -5.00 15.38 14.49
N GLN A 147 -4.24 15.73 13.45
CA GLN A 147 -3.53 14.76 12.60
C GLN A 147 -2.47 13.98 13.39
N ALA A 148 -1.74 14.64 14.29
CA ALA A 148 -0.76 13.99 15.17
C ALA A 148 -1.44 13.06 16.21
N ALA A 149 -2.58 13.47 16.76
CA ALA A 149 -3.37 12.66 17.68
C ALA A 149 -3.96 11.41 16.98
N ALA A 150 -4.45 11.56 15.75
CA ALA A 150 -4.93 10.45 14.94
C ALA A 150 -3.82 9.42 14.65
N ARG A 151 -2.59 9.89 14.36
CA ARG A 151 -1.40 9.02 14.22
C ARG A 151 -1.10 8.23 15.49
N ALA A 152 -1.19 8.87 16.66
CA ALA A 152 -0.97 8.20 17.95
C ALA A 152 -2.05 7.12 18.23
N GLN A 153 -3.31 7.40 17.90
CA GLN A 153 -4.41 6.45 18.11
C GLN A 153 -4.36 5.26 17.13
N ALA A 154 -3.98 5.48 15.87
CA ALA A 154 -3.80 4.42 14.89
C ALA A 154 -2.64 3.48 15.26
N ALA A 155 -1.53 4.03 15.78
CA ALA A 155 -0.41 3.24 16.29
C ALA A 155 -0.81 2.36 17.49
N ALA A 156 -1.64 2.88 18.41
CA ALA A 156 -2.09 2.14 19.58
C ALA A 156 -3.02 0.95 19.26
N ARG A 157 -3.74 0.99 18.13
CA ARG A 157 -4.69 -0.07 17.74
C ARG A 157 -3.99 -1.32 17.17
N LEU A 158 -2.76 -1.18 16.68
CA LEU A 158 -2.01 -2.27 16.05
C LEU A 158 -1.24 -3.17 17.04
N VAL A 159 -1.05 -2.71 18.29
CA VAL A 159 -0.35 -3.49 19.33
C VAL A 159 -1.14 -4.73 19.78
N LYS A 160 -2.45 -4.78 19.53
CA LYS A 160 -3.32 -5.86 20.04
C LYS A 160 -3.38 -7.15 19.19
N LEU A 161 -2.69 -7.25 18.05
CA LEU A 161 -2.87 -8.38 17.12
C LEU A 161 -1.61 -9.14 16.69
N ASN A 162 -0.42 -8.81 17.19
CA ASN A 162 0.81 -9.50 16.76
C ASN A 162 1.15 -10.69 17.66
N GLY A 163 0.40 -11.78 17.46
CA GLY A 163 0.77 -13.13 17.85
C GLY A 163 0.67 -14.07 16.65
N VAL A 164 1.45 -13.85 15.59
CA VAL A 164 1.83 -14.88 14.60
C VAL A 164 3.01 -14.38 13.78
N ASP A 165 4.14 -15.04 13.99
CA ASP A 165 5.39 -14.89 13.25
C ASP A 165 5.23 -15.51 11.84
N ALA A 166 5.44 -14.70 10.81
CA ALA A 166 5.51 -15.16 9.42
C ALA A 166 6.86 -14.72 8.84
N GLY A 167 7.82 -15.65 8.90
CA GLY A 167 9.18 -15.47 8.44
C GLY A 167 9.29 -15.25 6.94
N ILE A 168 10.06 -14.22 6.56
CA ILE A 168 10.74 -14.07 5.27
C ILE A 168 12.13 -13.50 5.55
N PRO A 169 13.21 -14.02 4.92
CA PRO A 169 14.60 -13.70 5.26
C PRO A 169 14.97 -12.25 4.97
N GLN A 170 15.66 -11.63 5.94
CA GLN A 170 16.25 -10.31 5.81
C GLN A 170 17.54 -10.42 5.00
N GLY A 171 17.51 -10.01 3.74
CA GLY A 171 18.72 -9.59 3.03
C GLY A 171 18.98 -8.12 3.37
N GLU A 172 20.03 -7.87 4.16
CA GLU A 172 20.55 -6.53 4.40
C GLU A 172 21.01 -5.88 3.08
N LEU A 173 20.67 -4.60 2.91
CA LEU A 173 21.41 -3.65 2.08
C LEU A 173 22.15 -2.71 3.02
#